data_AF-A0A529JTT2-F1
#
_entry.id   AF-A0A529JTT2-F1
#
_cell.length_a   1.000
_cell.length_b   1.000
_cell.length_c   1.000
_cell.angle_alpha   90.00
_cell.angle_beta   90.00
_cell.angle_gamma   90.00
#
_symmetry.space_group_name_H-M   'P 1'
#
loop_
_entity.id
_entity.type
_entity.pdbx_description
1 polymer ?
#
loop_
_entity_poly.entity_id
_entity_poly.type
_entity_poly.pdbx_seq_one_letter_code
_entity_poly.pdbx_strand_id
1 'polypeptide(L)'
;ILTSIVGTFFVKLGSNGSIMGALYKGLIVTGLLSIVGLGIATSATLGWGEIGTVAGMAVTGTNLFICGLIGLLVTGLIVVITEYYTGTDKRPVNSIAQASVTGHGTNVIQGLAVSLESTALPAIVIVGGIISTYQLAGLYG
;
A
#
# COMPACT_ATOMS: atom_id res chain seq x y z
N ILE A 1 -11.23 -3.63 -10.02
CA ILE A 1 -11.64 -2.98 -11.29
C ILE A 1 -12.89 -2.11 -11.10
N LEU A 2 -14.06 -2.70 -10.82
CA LEU A 2 -15.28 -1.90 -10.59
C LEU A 2 -15.10 -0.87 -9.46
N THR A 3 -14.46 -1.27 -8.36
CA THR A 3 -14.12 -0.37 -7.25
C THR A 3 -13.19 0.78 -7.67
N SER A 4 -12.21 0.49 -8.52
CA SER A 4 -11.29 1.47 -9.10
C SER A 4 -12.01 2.47 -10.01
N ILE A 5 -12.94 2.00 -10.85
CA ILE A 5 -13.76 2.85 -11.72
C ILE A 5 -14.64 3.79 -10.88
N VAL A 6 -15.26 3.29 -9.81
CA VAL A 6 -16.06 4.15 -8.93
C VAL A 6 -15.16 5.17 -8.24
N GLY A 7 -13.98 4.77 -7.79
CA GLY A 7 -13.07 5.67 -7.08
C GLY A 7 -12.51 6.82 -7.93
N THR A 8 -12.35 6.67 -9.24
CA THR A 8 -11.90 7.78 -10.09
C THR A 8 -12.88 8.95 -10.08
N PHE A 9 -14.19 8.70 -9.95
CA PHE A 9 -15.20 9.77 -9.83
C PHE A 9 -15.09 10.57 -8.52
N PHE A 10 -14.43 10.01 -7.49
CA PHE A 10 -14.22 10.67 -6.20
C PHE A 10 -12.89 11.42 -6.09
N VAL A 11 -11.98 11.28 -7.08
CA VAL A 11 -10.75 12.08 -7.18
C VAL A 11 -11.11 13.46 -7.70
N LYS A 12 -11.61 14.32 -6.81
CA LYS A 12 -11.90 15.73 -7.09
C LYS A 12 -11.07 16.63 -6.20
N LEU A 13 -10.44 17.64 -6.82
CA LEU A 13 -9.74 18.71 -6.12
C LEU A 13 -10.72 19.46 -5.22
N GLY A 14 -10.41 19.50 -3.93
CA GLY A 14 -11.15 20.29 -2.94
C GLY A 14 -10.67 21.74 -2.89
N SER A 15 -11.26 22.54 -2.01
CA SER A 15 -10.97 23.98 -1.83
C SER A 15 -9.51 24.30 -1.48
N ASN A 16 -8.74 23.33 -0.96
CA ASN A 16 -7.33 23.49 -0.61
C ASN A 16 -6.35 23.31 -1.77
N GLY A 17 -6.80 22.93 -2.98
CA GLY A 17 -5.94 22.82 -4.17
C GLY A 17 -4.83 21.76 -4.10
N SER A 18 -4.75 20.94 -3.04
CA SER A 18 -3.72 19.91 -2.90
C SER A 18 -4.04 18.68 -3.76
N ILE A 19 -3.24 18.48 -4.81
CA ILE A 19 -3.36 17.35 -5.73
C ILE A 19 -3.24 16.02 -4.97
N MET A 20 -2.28 15.92 -4.04
CA MET A 20 -2.12 14.71 -3.23
C MET A 20 -3.29 14.41 -2.31
N GLY A 21 -3.94 15.44 -1.75
CA GLY A 21 -5.14 15.24 -0.93
C GLY A 21 -6.29 14.62 -1.73
N ALA A 22 -6.46 15.02 -2.98
CA ALA A 22 -7.44 14.42 -3.89
C ALA A 22 -7.10 12.95 -4.21
N LEU A 23 -5.82 12.64 -4.38
CA LEU A 23 -5.34 11.29 -4.70
C LEU A 23 -5.51 10.33 -3.50
N TYR A 24 -5.22 10.78 -2.28
CA TYR A 24 -5.54 10.02 -1.05
C TYR A 24 -7.02 9.72 -0.91
N LYS A 25 -7.87 10.72 -1.18
CA LYS A 25 -9.31 10.53 -1.11
C LYS A 25 -9.76 9.43 -2.09
N GLY A 26 -9.21 9.43 -3.30
CA GLY A 26 -9.42 8.35 -4.27
C GLY A 26 -8.98 6.99 -3.74
N LEU A 27 -7.75 6.89 -3.21
CA LEU A 27 -7.19 5.65 -2.66
C LEU A 27 -8.00 5.11 -1.48
N ILE A 28 -8.46 5.97 -0.58
CA ILE A 28 -9.27 5.57 0.57
C ILE A 28 -10.64 5.06 0.11
N VAL A 29 -11.29 5.75 -0.84
CA VAL A 29 -12.58 5.33 -1.39
C VAL A 29 -12.45 4.01 -2.14
N THR A 30 -11.44 3.84 -3.00
CA THR A 30 -11.21 2.56 -3.70
C THR A 30 -10.86 1.44 -2.73
N GLY A 31 -10.05 1.73 -1.71
CA GLY A 31 -9.70 0.78 -0.65
C GLY A 31 -10.92 0.29 0.11
N LEU A 32 -11.74 1.21 0.65
CA LEU A 32 -12.97 0.86 1.37
C LEU A 32 -13.96 0.08 0.49
N LEU A 33 -14.16 0.50 -0.76
CA LEU A 33 -15.00 -0.24 -1.70
C LEU A 33 -14.43 -1.62 -2.02
N SER A 34 -13.10 -1.76 -2.05
CA SER A 34 -12.43 -3.06 -2.29
C SER A 34 -12.57 -3.99 -1.10
N ILE A 35 -12.60 -3.49 0.14
CA ILE A 35 -12.92 -4.29 1.33
C ILE A 35 -14.33 -4.90 1.21
N VAL A 36 -15.32 -4.07 0.86
CA VAL A 36 -16.70 -4.54 0.67
C VAL A 36 -16.80 -5.51 -0.50
N GLY A 37 -16.14 -5.20 -1.62
CA GLY A 37 -16.10 -6.06 -2.80
C GLY A 37 -15.46 -7.42 -2.53
N LEU A 38 -14.36 -7.45 -1.77
CA LEU A 38 -13.73 -8.69 -1.30
C LEU A 38 -14.67 -9.48 -0.40
N GLY A 39 -15.36 -8.83 0.55
CA GLY A 39 -16.29 -9.52 1.44
C GLY A 39 -17.44 -10.19 0.70
N ILE A 40 -18.03 -9.48 -0.28
CA ILE A 40 -19.10 -10.03 -1.13
C ILE A 40 -18.55 -11.20 -1.97
N ALA A 41 -17.40 -11.02 -2.61
CA ALA A 41 -16.79 -12.06 -3.43
C ALA A 41 -16.47 -13.33 -2.63
N THR A 42 -15.86 -13.18 -1.44
CA THR A 42 -15.56 -14.31 -0.55
C THR A 42 -16.85 -15.01 -0.10
N SER A 43 -17.88 -14.26 0.28
CA SER A 43 -19.16 -14.84 0.69
C SER A 43 -19.91 -15.58 -0.43
N ALA A 44 -19.79 -15.11 -1.67
CA ALA A 44 -20.51 -15.66 -2.82
C ALA A 44 -19.82 -16.86 -3.47
N THR A 45 -18.50 -16.99 -3.33
CA THR A 45 -17.71 -18.02 -4.03
C THR A 45 -17.18 -19.11 -3.10
N LEU A 46 -16.57 -18.73 -1.97
CA LEU A 46 -15.95 -19.68 -1.04
C LEU A 46 -16.80 -19.97 0.20
N GLY A 47 -17.62 -18.99 0.62
CA GLY A 47 -18.26 -19.01 1.94
C GLY A 47 -17.26 -18.77 3.07
N TRP A 48 -17.75 -18.73 4.31
CA TRP A 48 -16.92 -18.50 5.51
C TRP A 48 -16.39 -19.79 6.15
N GLY A 49 -16.65 -20.93 5.50
CA GLY A 49 -16.27 -22.25 5.98
C GLY A 49 -14.81 -22.60 5.71
N GLU A 50 -14.50 -23.85 6.05
CA GLU A 50 -13.21 -24.47 5.75
C GLU A 50 -13.21 -24.90 4.28
N ILE A 51 -12.26 -24.36 3.51
CA ILE A 51 -12.20 -24.58 2.04
C ILE A 51 -11.32 -25.79 1.73
N GLY A 52 -10.31 -26.03 2.57
CA GLY A 52 -9.42 -27.17 2.45
C GLY A 52 -8.18 -27.02 3.32
N THR A 53 -7.45 -28.11 3.47
CA THR A 53 -6.16 -28.14 4.15
C THR A 53 -5.04 -28.06 3.12
N VAL A 54 -4.18 -27.05 3.25
CA VAL A 54 -3.00 -26.90 2.41
C VAL A 54 -1.77 -26.96 3.31
N ALA A 55 -0.86 -27.90 3.00
CA ALA A 55 0.37 -28.11 3.77
C ALA A 55 0.15 -28.30 5.29
N GLY A 56 -0.98 -28.92 5.69
CA GLY A 56 -1.32 -29.17 7.10
C GLY A 56 -2.01 -28.03 7.84
N MET A 57 -2.30 -26.90 7.18
CA MET A 57 -3.09 -25.79 7.74
C MET A 57 -4.50 -25.75 7.13
N ALA A 58 -5.51 -25.62 7.98
CA ALA A 58 -6.89 -25.38 7.60
C ALA A 58 -7.05 -23.96 7.06
N VAL A 59 -7.30 -23.82 5.76
CA VAL A 59 -7.55 -22.52 5.13
C VAL A 59 -9.05 -22.25 5.18
N THR A 60 -9.44 -21.23 5.94
CA THR A 60 -10.83 -20.76 6.01
C THR A 60 -11.05 -19.56 5.10
N GLY A 61 -12.28 -19.35 4.64
CA GLY A 61 -12.65 -18.16 3.86
C GLY A 61 -12.37 -16.86 4.63
N THR A 62 -12.46 -16.90 5.96
CA THR A 62 -12.11 -15.79 6.85
C THR A 62 -10.62 -15.47 6.78
N ASN A 63 -9.74 -16.48 6.80
CA ASN A 63 -8.29 -16.27 6.71
C ASN A 63 -7.90 -15.64 5.37
N LEU A 64 -8.50 -16.10 4.26
CA LEU A 64 -8.27 -15.51 2.93
C LEU A 64 -8.77 -14.07 2.83
N PHE A 65 -9.91 -13.76 3.47
CA PHE A 65 -10.39 -12.39 3.55
C PHE A 65 -9.43 -11.50 4.34
N ILE A 66 -8.90 -11.97 5.47
CA ILE A 66 -7.91 -11.25 6.26
C ILE A 66 -6.60 -11.06 5.47
N CYS A 67 -6.14 -12.06 4.69
CA CYS A 67 -5.00 -11.90 3.80
C CYS A 67 -5.23 -10.78 2.77
N GLY A 68 -6.42 -10.74 2.17
CA GLY A 68 -6.81 -9.64 1.28
C GLY A 68 -6.78 -8.26 1.95
N LEU A 69 -7.23 -8.17 3.21
CA LEU A 69 -7.14 -6.93 3.99
C LEU A 69 -5.70 -6.52 4.29
N ILE A 70 -4.84 -7.48 4.63
CA ILE A 70 -3.41 -7.24 4.84
C ILE A 70 -2.77 -6.71 3.56
N GLY A 71 -3.09 -7.28 2.40
CA GLY A 71 -2.61 -6.81 1.10
C GLY A 71 -3.04 -5.38 0.79
N LEU A 72 -4.29 -5.01 1.08
CA LEU A 72 -4.77 -3.64 0.94
C LEU A 72 -4.05 -2.67 1.89
N LEU A 73 -3.81 -3.09 3.12
CA LEU A 73 -3.08 -2.31 4.12
C LEU A 73 -1.61 -2.09 3.71
N VAL A 74 -0.93 -3.15 3.25
CA VAL A 74 0.44 -3.09 2.71
C VAL A 74 0.51 -2.12 1.54
N THR A 75 -0.45 -2.19 0.62
CA THR A 75 -0.51 -1.27 -0.52
C THR A 75 -0.65 0.19 -0.06
N GLY A 76 -1.54 0.45 0.91
CA GLY A 76 -1.70 1.79 1.48
C GLY A 76 -0.43 2.30 2.17
N LEU A 77 0.24 1.45 2.96
CA LEU A 77 1.50 1.78 3.62
C LEU A 77 2.60 2.11 2.62
N ILE A 78 2.71 1.33 1.53
CA ILE A 78 3.68 1.59 0.48
C ILE A 78 3.44 2.97 -0.14
N VAL A 79 2.20 3.34 -0.45
CA VAL A 79 1.88 4.66 -1.01
C VAL A 79 2.32 5.79 -0.06
N VAL A 80 2.01 5.67 1.24
CA VAL A 80 2.39 6.68 2.25
C VAL A 80 3.91 6.81 2.35
N ILE A 81 4.62 5.69 2.37
CA ILE A 81 6.09 5.68 2.43
C ILE A 81 6.67 6.31 1.15
N THR A 82 6.18 5.92 -0.02
CA THR A 82 6.63 6.49 -1.29
C THR A 82 6.44 8.00 -1.33
N GLU A 83 5.29 8.51 -0.90
CA GLU A 83 5.06 9.95 -0.84
C GLU A 83 5.95 10.66 0.19
N TYR A 84 6.27 10.03 1.32
CA TYR A 84 7.21 10.62 2.28
C TYR A 84 8.61 10.84 1.67
N TYR A 85 9.09 9.89 0.85
CA TYR A 85 10.40 9.99 0.20
C TYR A 85 10.39 10.80 -1.10
N THR A 86 9.23 11.03 -1.73
CA THR A 86 9.11 11.72 -3.03
C THR A 86 8.41 13.07 -2.97
N GLY A 87 7.66 13.36 -1.90
CA GLY A 87 6.88 14.58 -1.74
C GLY A 87 7.74 15.80 -1.45
N THR A 88 7.37 16.94 -2.05
CA THR A 88 7.94 18.25 -1.72
C THR A 88 7.63 18.60 -0.25
N ASP A 89 8.52 19.32 0.41
CA ASP A 89 8.42 19.70 1.82
C ASP A 89 8.62 18.55 2.84
N LYS A 90 9.14 17.40 2.40
CA LYS A 90 9.55 16.30 3.28
C LYS A 90 11.06 16.32 3.52
N ARG A 91 11.49 15.81 4.68
CA ARG A 91 12.91 15.73 5.07
C ARG A 91 13.81 15.15 3.97
N PRO A 92 13.48 14.02 3.30
CA PRO A 92 14.36 13.41 2.30
C PRO A 92 14.59 14.34 1.11
N VAL A 93 13.52 14.87 0.52
CA VAL A 93 13.58 15.77 -0.65
C VAL A 93 14.22 17.11 -0.28
N ASN A 94 13.90 17.67 0.88
CA ASN A 94 14.49 18.93 1.34
C ASN A 94 16.01 18.81 1.56
N SER A 95 16.50 17.65 2.02
CA SER A 95 17.95 17.44 2.18
C SER A 95 18.69 17.39 0.85
N ILE A 96 18.08 16.80 -0.18
CA ILE A 96 18.61 16.77 -1.55
C ILE A 96 18.62 18.20 -2.15
N ALA A 97 17.55 18.96 -1.93
CA ALA A 97 17.46 20.35 -2.39
C ALA A 97 18.54 21.24 -1.74
N GLN A 98 18.80 21.09 -0.45
CA GLN A 98 19.88 21.82 0.23
C GLN A 98 21.27 21.38 -0.26
N ALA A 99 21.48 20.09 -0.51
CA ALA A 99 22.72 19.58 -1.10
C ALA A 99 22.97 20.14 -2.51
N SER A 100 21.93 20.55 -3.24
CA SER A 100 22.09 21.20 -4.55
C SER A 100 22.74 22.59 -4.46
N VAL A 101 22.69 23.27 -3.31
CA VAL A 101 23.34 24.57 -3.10
C VAL A 101 24.87 24.43 -3.05
N THR A 102 25.38 23.27 -2.63
CA THR A 102 26.83 23.01 -2.50
C THR A 102 27.45 22.44 -3.77
N GLY A 103 26.64 22.02 -4.75
CA GLY A 103 27.10 21.57 -6.07
C GLY A 103 26.28 20.42 -6.66
N HIS A 104 26.49 20.13 -7.94
CA HIS A 104 25.80 19.02 -8.62
C HIS A 104 26.25 17.64 -8.12
N GLY A 105 27.53 17.50 -7.72
CA GLY A 105 28.07 16.24 -7.20
C GLY A 105 27.46 15.85 -5.85
N THR A 106 27.31 16.82 -4.93
CA THR A 106 26.68 16.61 -3.63
C THR A 106 25.19 16.30 -3.76
N ASN A 107 24.50 16.88 -4.75
CA ASN A 107 23.13 16.51 -5.09
C ASN A 107 22.99 15.03 -5.48
N VAL A 108 23.88 14.53 -6.35
CA VAL A 108 23.86 13.12 -6.79
C VAL A 108 24.18 12.18 -5.63
N ILE A 109 25.21 12.49 -4.83
CA ILE A 109 25.59 11.69 -3.66
C ILE A 109 24.44 11.61 -2.65
N GLN A 110 23.83 12.76 -2.34
CA GLN A 110 22.70 12.82 -1.40
C GLN A 110 21.47 12.08 -1.94
N GLY A 111 21.17 12.23 -3.24
CA GLY A 111 20.08 11.50 -3.89
C GLY A 111 20.27 9.99 -3.84
N LEU A 112 21.49 9.50 -4.08
CA LEU A 112 21.81 8.08 -3.96
C LEU A 112 21.67 7.58 -2.52
N ALA A 113 22.17 8.35 -1.54
CA ALA A 113 22.04 7.99 -0.12
C ALA A 113 20.56 7.85 0.30
N VAL A 114 19.72 8.81 -0.09
CA VAL A 114 18.27 8.77 0.18
C VAL A 114 17.60 7.61 -0.55
N SER A 115 18.01 7.28 -1.78
CA SER A 115 17.44 6.14 -2.50
C SER A 115 17.69 4.81 -1.77
N LEU A 116 18.89 4.60 -1.24
CA LEU A 116 19.23 3.42 -0.45
C LEU A 116 18.41 3.35 0.84
N GLU A 117 18.24 4.48 1.53
CA GLU A 117 17.38 4.57 2.72
C GLU A 117 15.90 4.24 2.41
N SER A 118 15.39 4.75 1.29
CA SER A 118 13.97 4.62 0.91
C SER A 118 13.53 3.18 0.63
N THR A 119 14.46 2.26 0.40
CA THR A 119 14.13 0.84 0.16
C THR A 119 13.90 0.04 1.43
N ALA A 120 14.43 0.49 2.58
CA ALA A 120 14.37 -0.26 3.83
C ALA A 120 12.93 -0.37 4.37
N LEU A 121 12.21 0.75 4.43
CA LEU A 121 10.85 0.79 4.97
C LEU A 121 9.84 -0.02 4.12
N PRO A 122 9.78 0.14 2.78
CA PRO A 122 8.93 -0.70 1.93
C PRO A 122 9.27 -2.19 2.05
N ALA A 123 10.55 -2.55 2.11
CA ALA A 123 10.97 -3.94 2.27
C ALA A 123 10.46 -4.55 3.59
N ILE A 124 10.57 -3.81 4.70
CA ILE A 124 10.05 -4.25 6.01
C ILE A 124 8.54 -4.45 5.97
N VAL A 125 7.80 -3.54 5.34
CA VAL A 125 6.34 -3.65 5.19
C VAL A 125 5.95 -4.88 4.37
N ILE A 126 6.65 -5.14 3.26
CA ILE A 126 6.40 -6.32 2.42
C ILE A 126 6.69 -7.61 3.19
N VAL A 127 7.84 -7.70 3.87
CA VAL A 127 8.21 -8.87 4.67
C VAL A 127 7.21 -9.12 5.79
N GLY A 128 6.78 -8.06 6.49
CA GLY A 128 5.74 -8.16 7.52
C GLY A 128 4.39 -8.65 6.95
N GLY A 129 4.03 -8.17 5.76
CA GLY A 129 2.87 -8.64 5.01
C GLY A 129 2.96 -10.14 4.70
N ILE A 130 4.06 -10.58 4.09
CA ILE A 130 4.31 -11.98 3.71
C ILE A 130 4.24 -12.90 4.94
N ILE A 131 4.92 -12.55 6.03
CA ILE A 131 4.92 -13.37 7.26
C ILE A 131 3.51 -13.47 7.85
N SER A 132 2.73 -12.39 7.77
CA SER A 132 1.36 -12.36 8.29
C SER A 132 0.43 -13.22 7.44
N THR A 133 0.43 -13.05 6.11
CA THR A 133 -0.46 -13.82 5.21
C THR A 133 -0.08 -15.29 5.15
N TYR A 134 1.22 -15.60 5.21
CA TYR A 134 1.71 -16.98 5.24
C TYR A 134 1.25 -17.75 6.47
N GLN A 135 1.17 -17.11 7.64
CA GLN A 135 0.64 -17.74 8.86
C GLN A 135 -0.88 -17.99 8.81
N LEU A 136 -1.61 -17.22 7.99
CA LEU A 136 -3.07 -17.30 7.88
C LEU A 136 -3.53 -18.34 6.85
N ALA A 137 -2.87 -18.41 5.69
CA ALA A 137 -3.29 -19.26 4.58
C ALA A 137 -2.13 -19.90 3.79
N GLY A 138 -0.92 -19.94 4.35
CA GLY A 138 0.25 -20.53 3.70
C GLY A 138 0.56 -19.83 2.37
N LEU A 139 0.90 -20.62 1.34
CA LEU A 139 1.18 -20.09 -0.01
C LEU A 139 -0.05 -19.51 -0.74
N TYR A 140 -1.27 -19.75 -0.24
CA TYR A 140 -2.49 -19.19 -0.83
C TYR A 140 -2.81 -17.77 -0.34
N GLY A 141 -2.25 -17.36 0.80
CA GLY A 141 -2.49 -16.05 1.43
C GLY A 141 -1.55 -14.97 0.93
#